data_AF-A0A6A4L2Z2-F1
#
_entry.id   AF-A0A6A4L2Z2-F1
#
_cell.length_a   1.000
_cell.length_b   1.000
_cell.length_c   1.000
_cell.angle_alpha   90.00
_cell.angle_beta   90.00
_cell.angle_gamma   90.00
#
_symmetry.space_group_name_H-M   'P 1'
#
loop_
_entity.id
_entity.type
_entity.pdbx_description
1 polymer ?
#
loop_
_entity_poly.entity_id
_entity_poly.type
_entity_poly.pdbx_seq_one_letter_code
_entity_poly.pdbx_strand_id
1 'polypeptide(L)'
;MTTIADFSEQFFGFQDVLVDNSNGRLEFTGHNVEGSLWPGDGKPGLWMNSLSRMGAIYSLIVREEEILLEKRRREKSGGEGVAIEAGRDEEIELVVPPVFKGCTRVLDAGEQMVAREMYWEAVSCTDGLERAEELLVGCIEKNPFVGEPHVVLSQVYLSSGRFEEGEREAMEGLTLLLEWGSPWDKRMSWEGLTEDAKGISEEVQHWLSDTFP
;
A
#
# COMPACT_ATOMS: atom_id res chain seq x y z
N MET A 1 -10.61 8.02 10.25
CA MET A 1 -9.24 8.49 9.95
C MET A 1 -8.86 7.79 8.68
N THR A 2 -8.53 8.52 7.61
CA THR A 2 -8.07 7.87 6.36
C THR A 2 -6.61 7.50 6.55
N THR A 3 -6.31 6.24 6.35
CA THR A 3 -5.03 5.62 6.67
C THR A 3 -4.21 5.32 5.40
N ILE A 4 -2.95 4.89 5.54
CA ILE A 4 -2.09 4.57 4.38
C ILE A 4 -2.69 3.40 3.59
N ALA A 5 -3.30 2.44 4.28
CA ALA A 5 -4.01 1.28 3.75
C ALA A 5 -5.34 1.67 3.09
N ASP A 6 -6.08 2.64 3.62
CA ASP A 6 -7.30 3.14 2.96
C ASP A 6 -6.97 3.73 1.58
N PHE A 7 -5.87 4.47 1.48
CA PHE A 7 -5.39 5.01 0.21
C PHE A 7 -4.87 3.93 -0.74
N SER A 8 -4.27 2.86 -0.23
CA SER A 8 -3.78 1.78 -1.11
C SER A 8 -4.90 0.94 -1.73
N GLU A 9 -6.02 0.76 -1.02
CA GLU A 9 -7.12 -0.09 -1.48
C GLU A 9 -8.14 0.66 -2.37
N GLN A 10 -8.16 2.00 -2.34
CA GLN A 10 -9.27 2.77 -2.92
C GLN A 10 -8.94 3.53 -4.21
N PHE A 11 -7.66 3.73 -4.55
CA PHE A 11 -7.26 4.62 -5.64
C PHE A 11 -6.79 3.89 -6.91
N PHE A 12 -7.53 4.12 -7.99
CA PHE A 12 -7.33 3.62 -9.34
C PHE A 12 -7.07 4.79 -10.32
N GLY A 13 -6.72 4.47 -11.56
CA GLY A 13 -6.33 5.43 -12.59
C GLY A 13 -7.43 6.46 -12.91
N PHE A 14 -8.71 6.14 -12.72
CA PHE A 14 -9.78 7.11 -12.95
C PHE A 14 -9.72 8.30 -11.96
N GLN A 15 -9.28 8.08 -10.71
CA GLN A 15 -9.08 9.18 -9.77
C GLN A 15 -7.91 10.06 -10.20
N ASP A 16 -6.87 9.49 -10.81
CA ASP A 16 -5.76 10.30 -11.33
C ASP A 16 -6.26 11.28 -12.41
N VAL A 17 -7.16 10.84 -13.29
CA VAL A 17 -7.81 11.72 -14.28
C VAL A 17 -8.73 12.73 -13.61
N LEU A 18 -9.54 12.28 -12.64
CA LEU A 18 -10.49 13.13 -11.93
C LEU A 18 -9.80 14.32 -11.25
N VAL A 19 -8.66 14.08 -10.60
CA VAL A 19 -7.95 15.10 -9.79
C VAL A 19 -6.72 15.70 -10.48
N ASP A 20 -6.53 15.41 -11.77
CA ASP A 20 -5.40 15.86 -12.58
C ASP A 20 -4.03 15.45 -11.99
N ASN A 21 -3.93 14.22 -11.48
CA ASN A 21 -2.71 13.63 -10.92
C ASN A 21 -1.78 13.03 -11.99
N SER A 22 -1.69 13.67 -13.16
CA SER A 22 -0.85 13.19 -14.27
C SER A 22 0.65 13.16 -13.93
N ASN A 23 1.08 13.93 -12.92
CA ASN A 23 2.46 14.00 -12.44
C ASN A 23 2.76 13.04 -11.26
N GLY A 24 1.76 12.29 -10.78
CA GLY A 24 1.87 11.35 -9.66
C GLY A 24 2.19 11.96 -8.29
N ARG A 25 2.03 13.27 -8.10
CA ARG A 25 2.31 13.97 -6.83
C ARG A 25 1.08 14.17 -5.94
N LEU A 26 -0.11 13.89 -6.46
CA LEU A 26 -1.42 14.02 -5.83
C LEU A 26 -1.67 15.44 -5.28
N GLU A 27 -1.35 16.46 -6.08
CA GLU A 27 -1.41 17.88 -5.68
C GLU A 27 -2.81 18.51 -5.81
N PHE A 28 -3.82 17.76 -6.23
CA PHE A 28 -5.20 18.22 -6.53
C PHE A 28 -5.20 19.55 -7.31
N THR A 29 -4.80 19.49 -8.58
CA THR A 29 -4.64 20.67 -9.44
C THR A 29 -5.90 21.02 -10.23
N GLY A 30 -6.91 20.15 -10.23
CA GLY A 30 -8.17 20.37 -10.94
C GLY A 30 -9.23 19.30 -10.66
N HIS A 31 -10.40 19.45 -11.29
CA HIS A 31 -11.46 18.46 -11.31
C HIS A 31 -11.92 18.23 -12.76
N ASN A 32 -11.65 17.06 -13.33
CA ASN A 32 -12.02 16.72 -14.71
C ASN A 32 -13.13 15.65 -14.76
N VAL A 33 -14.33 16.05 -14.37
CA VAL A 33 -15.50 15.14 -14.30
C VAL A 33 -15.89 14.59 -15.68
N GLU A 34 -15.70 15.38 -16.75
CA GLU A 34 -16.05 14.98 -18.12
C GLU A 34 -15.12 13.87 -18.66
N GLY A 35 -13.85 13.86 -18.23
CA GLY A 35 -12.86 12.86 -18.63
C GLY A 35 -12.73 11.65 -17.69
N SER A 36 -13.28 11.73 -16.47
CA SER A 36 -13.09 10.72 -15.42
C SER A 36 -14.33 9.83 -15.24
N LEU A 37 -14.52 8.85 -16.11
CA LEU A 37 -15.57 7.84 -15.96
C LEU A 37 -15.07 6.68 -15.08
N TRP A 38 -15.85 6.25 -14.09
CA TRP A 38 -15.56 5.05 -13.29
C TRP A 38 -15.86 3.77 -14.09
N PRO A 39 -15.02 2.71 -14.03
CA PRO A 39 -13.75 2.58 -13.29
C PRO A 39 -12.50 3.07 -14.06
N GLY A 40 -12.69 3.72 -15.21
CA GLY A 40 -11.61 4.25 -16.06
C GLY A 40 -10.99 3.17 -16.93
N ASP A 41 -9.67 3.23 -17.09
CA ASP A 41 -8.89 2.21 -17.78
C ASP A 41 -8.54 1.00 -16.88
N GLY A 42 -8.91 1.04 -15.60
CA GLY A 42 -8.60 0.00 -14.62
C GLY A 42 -7.15 -0.01 -14.14
N LYS A 43 -6.31 0.97 -14.55
CA LYS A 43 -4.94 1.06 -14.07
C LYS A 43 -4.88 1.27 -12.56
N PRO A 44 -3.81 0.82 -11.89
CA PRO A 44 -3.49 1.29 -10.54
C PRO A 44 -3.33 2.83 -10.50
N GLY A 45 -3.71 3.46 -9.40
CA GLY A 45 -3.53 4.91 -9.22
C GLY A 45 -2.08 5.32 -8.93
N LEU A 46 -1.74 6.60 -9.14
CA LEU A 46 -0.40 7.16 -8.88
C LEU A 46 -0.32 7.76 -7.46
N TRP A 47 -0.32 6.90 -6.44
CA TRP A 47 -0.33 7.30 -5.03
C TRP A 47 0.87 6.83 -4.22
N MET A 48 1.72 5.94 -4.75
CA MET A 48 2.86 5.36 -4.04
C MET A 48 3.89 6.42 -3.60
N ASN A 49 4.11 7.46 -4.40
CA ASN A 49 4.92 8.62 -3.98
C ASN A 49 4.32 9.30 -2.74
N SER A 50 3.04 9.66 -2.81
CA SER A 50 2.34 10.36 -1.72
C SER A 50 2.31 9.52 -0.44
N LEU A 51 2.02 8.22 -0.54
CA LEU A 51 2.03 7.31 0.60
C LEU A 51 3.41 7.16 1.22
N SER A 52 4.47 7.09 0.41
CA SER A 52 5.84 7.03 0.95
C SER A 52 6.22 8.30 1.72
N ARG A 53 5.73 9.47 1.28
CA ARG A 53 5.91 10.75 1.98
C ARG A 53 5.11 10.79 3.28
N MET A 54 3.87 10.29 3.27
CA MET A 54 3.06 10.16 4.49
C MET A 54 3.73 9.24 5.50
N GLY A 55 4.26 8.10 5.06
CA GLY A 55 5.08 7.21 5.88
C GLY A 55 6.28 7.96 6.49
N ALA A 56 7.06 8.67 5.68
CA ALA A 56 8.20 9.42 6.19
C ALA A 56 7.83 10.46 7.26
N ILE A 57 6.71 11.16 7.09
CA ILE A 57 6.17 12.09 8.10
C ILE A 57 5.76 11.33 9.36
N TYR A 58 5.06 10.20 9.23
CA TYR A 58 4.68 9.36 10.36
C TYR A 58 5.90 8.89 11.16
N SER A 59 6.98 8.47 10.49
CA SER A 59 8.24 8.08 11.14
C SER A 59 8.86 9.23 11.97
N LEU A 60 8.73 10.48 11.51
CA LEU A 60 9.18 11.65 12.27
C LEU A 60 8.32 11.89 13.53
N ILE A 61 7.00 11.73 13.43
CA ILE A 61 6.08 11.85 14.56
C ILE A 61 6.41 10.80 15.63
N VAL A 62 6.60 9.53 15.23
CA VAL A 62 6.99 8.44 16.15
C VAL A 62 8.27 8.80 16.91
N ARG A 63 9.31 9.26 16.21
CA ARG A 63 10.58 9.65 16.83
C ARG A 63 10.45 10.86 17.76
N GLU A 64 9.62 11.84 17.40
CA GLU A 64 9.36 13.00 18.26
C GLU A 64 8.68 12.59 19.57
N GLU A 65 7.67 11.71 19.50
CA GLU A 65 6.99 11.18 20.67
C GLU A 65 7.94 10.38 21.58
N GLU A 66 8.80 9.53 21.01
CA GLU A 66 9.83 8.81 21.78
C GLU A 66 10.76 9.77 22.55
N ILE A 67 11.20 10.86 21.92
CA ILE A 67 12.05 11.88 22.55
C ILE A 67 11.30 12.59 23.68
N LEU A 68 10.02 12.92 23.50
CA LEU A 68 9.21 13.60 24.50
C LEU A 68 8.94 12.71 25.71
N LEU A 69 8.63 11.43 25.50
CA LEU A 69 8.44 10.45 26.56
C LEU A 69 9.73 10.25 27.36
N GLU A 70 10.88 10.17 26.70
CA GLU A 70 12.18 10.03 27.37
C GLU A 70 12.58 11.27 28.17
N LYS A 71 12.38 12.48 27.62
CA LYS A 71 12.60 13.75 28.36
C LYS A 71 11.77 13.78 29.65
N ARG A 72 10.50 13.40 29.56
CA ARG A 72 9.61 13.35 30.72
C ARG A 72 10.02 12.31 31.74
N ARG A 73 10.48 11.12 31.31
CA ARG A 73 11.02 10.09 32.23
C ARG A 73 12.20 10.63 33.03
N ARG A 74 13.06 11.43 32.40
CA ARG A 74 14.20 12.11 33.07
C ARG A 74 13.74 13.21 34.02
N GLU A 75 12.78 14.06 33.62
CA GLU A 75 12.21 15.12 34.47
C GLU A 75 11.50 14.56 35.71
N LYS A 76 10.70 13.50 35.55
CA LYS A 76 10.07 12.78 36.67
C LYS A 76 11.08 12.17 37.64
N SER A 77 12.28 11.81 37.17
CA SER A 77 13.37 11.29 38.00
C SER A 77 14.18 12.40 38.69
N GLY A 78 14.03 13.67 38.26
CA GLY A 78 14.79 14.84 38.70
C GLY A 78 14.17 15.68 39.82
N GLY A 79 12.96 15.35 40.29
CA GLY A 79 12.40 15.88 41.54
C GLY A 79 11.61 17.20 41.49
N GLU A 80 11.37 17.80 40.32
CA GLU A 80 10.45 18.94 40.20
C GLU A 80 9.22 18.56 39.37
N GLY A 81 8.07 18.49 40.05
CA GLY A 81 6.79 18.13 39.47
C GLY A 81 6.29 19.22 38.50
N VAL A 82 6.62 19.06 37.22
CA VAL A 82 5.97 19.80 36.14
C VAL A 82 4.56 19.24 35.97
N ALA A 83 3.58 20.15 35.99
CA ALA A 83 2.16 19.85 35.91
C ALA A 83 1.84 18.96 34.70
N ILE A 84 1.01 17.95 34.94
CA ILE A 84 0.46 17.05 33.94
C ILE A 84 -0.29 17.93 32.92
N GLU A 85 0.22 18.06 31.69
CA GLU A 85 -0.61 18.54 30.58
C GLU A 85 -1.70 17.49 30.35
N ALA A 86 -2.82 17.66 31.07
CA ALA A 86 -4.00 16.85 30.89
C ALA A 86 -4.54 17.09 29.47
N GLY A 87 -4.49 16.05 28.63
CA GLY A 87 -5.07 16.09 27.28
C GLY A 87 -4.18 15.63 26.13
N ARG A 88 -2.99 15.05 26.37
CA ARG A 88 -2.25 14.33 25.31
C ARG A 88 -2.66 12.87 25.26
N ASP A 89 -2.93 12.37 24.05
CA ASP A 89 -3.35 11.00 23.76
C ASP A 89 -2.21 9.99 23.91
N GLU A 90 -1.55 9.95 25.08
CA GLU A 90 -0.42 9.06 25.39
C GLU A 90 -0.81 7.57 25.45
N GLU A 91 -2.11 7.28 25.41
CA GLU A 91 -2.66 5.92 25.28
C GLU A 91 -2.63 5.40 23.83
N ILE A 92 -2.41 6.28 22.84
CA ILE A 92 -2.33 5.87 21.44
C ILE A 92 -0.97 5.24 21.19
N GLU A 93 -0.96 3.92 21.02
CA GLU A 93 0.19 3.22 20.47
C GLU A 93 0.41 3.63 19.02
N LEU A 94 1.61 4.14 18.73
CA LEU A 94 2.08 4.44 17.37
C LEU A 94 2.89 3.25 16.85
N VAL A 95 2.36 2.56 15.84
CA VAL A 95 3.01 1.42 15.19
C VAL A 95 3.54 1.87 13.84
N VAL A 96 4.85 1.72 13.62
CA VAL A 96 5.45 2.03 12.31
C VAL A 96 5.02 0.96 11.29
N PRO A 97 4.36 1.36 10.19
CA PRO A 97 4.01 0.43 9.12
C PRO A 97 5.26 -0.27 8.54
N PRO A 98 5.19 -1.56 8.18
CA PRO A 98 6.33 -2.26 7.60
C PRO A 98 6.67 -1.78 6.17
N VAL A 99 5.74 -1.09 5.51
CA VAL A 99 5.90 -0.57 4.14
C VAL A 99 7.03 0.45 4.01
N PHE A 100 7.57 0.60 2.79
CA PHE A 100 8.60 1.59 2.47
C PHE A 100 9.86 1.52 3.34
N LYS A 101 10.29 0.32 3.71
CA LYS A 101 11.40 0.07 4.66
C LYS A 101 11.14 0.74 6.01
N GLY A 102 10.02 0.41 6.65
CA GLY A 102 9.62 1.02 7.91
C GLY A 102 9.42 2.53 7.78
N CYS A 103 8.76 2.94 6.69
CA CYS A 103 8.45 4.33 6.39
C CYS A 103 9.66 5.26 6.22
N THR A 104 10.84 4.74 5.89
CA THR A 104 12.06 5.56 5.71
C THR A 104 12.40 5.88 4.26
N ARG A 105 11.82 5.13 3.31
CA ARG A 105 12.04 5.36 1.88
C ARG A 105 10.93 6.25 1.31
N VAL A 106 11.33 7.33 0.65
CA VAL A 106 10.45 8.13 -0.20
C VAL A 106 10.68 7.71 -1.66
N LEU A 107 9.60 7.41 -2.37
CA LEU A 107 9.62 7.01 -3.77
C LEU A 107 9.62 8.22 -4.69
N ASP A 108 10.23 8.10 -5.87
CA ASP A 108 10.17 9.15 -6.88
C ASP A 108 8.85 9.09 -7.66
N ALA A 109 8.29 10.25 -7.96
CA ALA A 109 7.02 10.34 -8.66
C ALA A 109 7.14 9.92 -10.14
N GLY A 110 8.28 10.17 -10.78
CA GLY A 110 8.54 9.73 -12.15
C GLY A 110 8.79 8.23 -12.23
N GLU A 111 9.57 7.67 -11.30
CA GLU A 111 9.82 6.22 -11.26
C GLU A 111 8.53 5.42 -11.02
N GLN A 112 7.61 5.90 -10.17
CA GLN A 112 6.32 5.22 -9.97
C GLN A 112 5.48 5.18 -11.27
N MET A 113 5.51 6.25 -12.06
CA MET A 113 4.74 6.35 -13.30
C MET A 113 5.29 5.36 -14.32
N VAL A 114 6.61 5.35 -14.49
CA VAL A 114 7.29 4.40 -15.37
C VAL A 114 6.99 2.96 -14.93
N ALA A 115 7.08 2.66 -13.63
CA ALA A 115 6.75 1.34 -13.09
C ALA A 115 5.30 0.93 -13.42
N ARG A 116 4.34 1.84 -13.23
CA ARG A 116 2.92 1.57 -13.54
C ARG A 116 2.70 1.27 -15.02
N GLU A 117 3.28 2.07 -15.91
CA GLU A 117 3.12 1.84 -17.35
C GLU A 117 3.77 0.52 -17.79
N MET A 118 4.96 0.19 -17.26
CA MET A 118 5.61 -1.10 -17.50
C MET A 118 4.74 -2.28 -17.02
N TYR A 119 4.20 -2.18 -15.79
CA TYR A 119 3.28 -3.19 -15.25
C TYR A 119 2.05 -3.36 -16.14
N TRP A 120 1.41 -2.25 -16.50
CA TRP A 120 0.19 -2.27 -17.30
C TRP A 120 0.42 -2.86 -18.69
N GLU A 121 1.55 -2.49 -19.32
CA GLU A 121 1.99 -3.09 -20.59
C GLU A 121 2.19 -4.60 -20.41
N ALA A 122 2.86 -5.05 -19.34
CA ALA A 122 3.13 -6.47 -19.10
C ALA A 122 1.85 -7.31 -18.99
N VAL A 123 0.87 -6.87 -18.20
CA VAL A 123 -0.39 -7.62 -17.99
C VAL A 123 -1.35 -7.53 -19.16
N SER A 124 -1.21 -6.50 -20.00
CA SER A 124 -1.99 -6.33 -21.23
C SER A 124 -1.29 -6.92 -22.46
N CYS A 125 -0.05 -7.40 -22.30
CA CYS A 125 0.81 -7.86 -23.38
C CYS A 125 0.29 -9.15 -24.02
N THR A 126 0.19 -9.16 -25.35
CA THR A 126 -0.07 -10.37 -26.13
C THR A 126 1.19 -10.93 -26.81
N ASP A 127 2.33 -10.24 -26.67
CA ASP A 127 3.59 -10.52 -27.39
C ASP A 127 4.43 -11.65 -26.75
N GLY A 128 3.92 -12.27 -25.67
CA GLY A 128 4.48 -13.46 -25.05
C GLY A 128 5.17 -13.22 -23.72
N LEU A 129 5.58 -14.33 -23.09
CA LEU A 129 6.10 -14.36 -21.72
C LEU A 129 7.46 -13.64 -21.56
N GLU A 130 8.32 -13.68 -22.58
CA GLU A 130 9.65 -13.03 -22.54
C GLU A 130 9.54 -11.50 -22.43
N ARG A 131 8.63 -10.88 -23.19
CA ARG A 131 8.38 -9.44 -23.11
C ARG A 131 7.72 -9.06 -21.78
N ALA A 132 6.78 -9.88 -21.31
CA ALA A 132 6.17 -9.67 -19.99
C ALA A 132 7.22 -9.73 -18.87
N GLU A 133 8.17 -10.67 -18.93
CA GLU A 133 9.29 -10.76 -17.98
C GLU A 133 10.12 -9.48 -17.96
N GLU A 134 10.60 -9.00 -19.12
CA GLU A 134 11.41 -7.77 -19.22
C GLU A 134 10.71 -6.57 -18.58
N LEU A 135 9.42 -6.40 -18.88
CA LEU A 135 8.62 -5.31 -18.36
C LEU A 135 8.40 -5.41 -16.85
N LEU A 136 8.14 -6.62 -16.33
CA LEU A 136 7.91 -6.84 -14.90
C LEU A 136 9.21 -6.64 -14.09
N VAL A 137 10.35 -7.11 -14.59
CA VAL A 137 11.65 -6.85 -13.96
C VAL A 137 11.92 -5.35 -13.92
N GLY A 138 11.73 -4.63 -15.04
CA GLY A 138 11.88 -3.18 -15.08
C GLY A 138 10.91 -2.44 -14.15
N CYS A 139 9.67 -2.92 -14.03
CA CYS A 139 8.67 -2.39 -13.10
C CYS A 139 9.14 -2.50 -11.65
N ILE A 140 9.60 -3.69 -11.24
CA ILE A 140 10.06 -3.99 -9.89
C ILE A 140 11.30 -3.16 -9.53
N GLU A 141 12.25 -3.01 -10.47
CA GLU A 141 13.43 -2.16 -10.24
C GLU A 141 13.06 -0.70 -9.93
N LYS A 142 11.99 -0.19 -10.56
CA LYS A 142 11.50 1.18 -10.36
C LYS A 142 10.62 1.34 -9.12
N ASN A 143 9.84 0.32 -8.78
CA ASN A 143 9.01 0.34 -7.59
C ASN A 143 8.96 -1.05 -6.91
N PRO A 144 9.94 -1.36 -6.03
CA PRO A 144 10.06 -2.68 -5.41
C PRO A 144 9.11 -2.87 -4.21
N PHE A 145 8.17 -1.94 -4.00
CA PHE A 145 7.27 -1.96 -2.84
C PHE A 145 5.85 -2.41 -3.20
N VAL A 146 5.61 -2.88 -4.43
CA VAL A 146 4.29 -3.36 -4.86
C VAL A 146 4.37 -4.87 -5.08
N GLY A 147 3.52 -5.63 -4.39
CA GLY A 147 3.58 -7.09 -4.43
C GLY A 147 3.06 -7.71 -5.73
N GLU A 148 2.07 -7.10 -6.37
CA GLU A 148 1.40 -7.66 -7.56
C GLU A 148 2.38 -7.92 -8.74
N PRO A 149 3.29 -7.01 -9.14
CA PRO A 149 4.32 -7.29 -10.14
C PRO A 149 5.17 -8.54 -9.83
N HIS A 150 5.55 -8.76 -8.57
CA HIS A 150 6.29 -9.96 -8.17
C HIS A 150 5.45 -11.23 -8.33
N VAL A 151 4.17 -11.19 -7.97
CA VAL A 151 3.25 -12.33 -8.18
C VAL A 151 3.08 -12.62 -9.67
N VAL A 152 2.90 -11.62 -10.52
CA VAL A 152 2.79 -11.83 -11.97
C VAL A 152 4.11 -12.36 -12.55
N LEU A 153 5.25 -11.83 -12.12
CA LEU A 153 6.57 -12.33 -12.55
C LEU A 153 6.78 -13.80 -12.14
N SER A 154 6.31 -14.18 -10.95
CA SER A 154 6.34 -15.59 -10.52
C SER A 154 5.57 -16.49 -11.47
N GLN A 155 4.40 -16.06 -11.95
CA GLN A 155 3.59 -16.81 -12.92
C GLN A 155 4.35 -16.99 -14.24
N VAL A 156 5.07 -15.95 -14.70
CA VAL A 156 5.90 -16.01 -15.91
C VAL A 156 7.03 -17.05 -15.76
N TYR A 157 7.74 -17.02 -14.63
CA TYR A 157 8.82 -17.98 -14.33
C TYR A 157 8.31 -19.42 -14.21
N LEU A 158 7.22 -19.63 -13.47
CA LEU A 158 6.61 -20.96 -13.33
C LEU A 158 6.15 -21.52 -14.68
N SER A 159 5.54 -20.68 -15.52
CA SER A 159 5.11 -21.09 -16.88
C SER A 159 6.28 -21.42 -17.80
N SER A 160 7.47 -20.88 -17.52
CA SER A 160 8.71 -21.12 -18.26
C SER A 160 9.56 -22.26 -17.65
N GLY A 161 9.08 -22.95 -16.62
CA GLY A 161 9.80 -24.03 -15.93
C GLY A 161 10.92 -23.56 -14.99
N ARG A 162 11.01 -22.25 -14.71
CA ARG A 162 12.01 -21.62 -13.82
C ARG A 162 11.50 -21.58 -12.39
N PHE A 163 11.29 -22.76 -11.79
CA PHE A 163 10.57 -22.91 -10.52
C PHE A 163 11.21 -22.19 -9.33
N GLU A 164 12.54 -22.24 -9.20
CA GLU A 164 13.25 -21.58 -8.09
C GLU A 164 13.11 -20.06 -8.14
N GLU A 165 13.04 -19.48 -9.33
CA GLU A 165 12.88 -18.04 -9.52
C GLU A 165 11.42 -17.65 -9.27
N GLY A 166 10.49 -18.48 -9.77
CA GLY A 166 9.07 -18.33 -9.48
C GLY A 166 8.75 -18.36 -7.99
N GLU A 167 9.31 -19.29 -7.23
CA GLU A 167 9.11 -19.37 -5.78
C GLU A 167 9.63 -18.11 -5.06
N ARG A 168 10.81 -17.60 -5.44
CA ARG A 168 11.37 -16.38 -4.84
C ARG A 168 10.47 -15.17 -5.06
N GLU A 169 10.03 -14.94 -6.29
CA GLU A 169 9.16 -13.80 -6.60
C GLU A 169 7.77 -13.96 -5.98
N ALA A 170 7.22 -15.18 -5.95
CA ALA A 170 5.94 -15.43 -5.28
C ALA A 170 6.01 -15.11 -3.77
N MET A 171 7.12 -15.49 -3.13
CA MET A 171 7.33 -15.21 -1.71
C MET A 171 7.49 -13.72 -1.44
N GLU A 172 8.30 -13.01 -2.23
CA GLU A 172 8.45 -11.55 -2.09
C GLU A 172 7.13 -10.81 -2.34
N GLY A 173 6.40 -11.20 -3.39
CA GLY A 173 5.09 -10.65 -3.71
C GLY A 173 4.08 -10.85 -2.58
N LEU A 174 4.02 -12.07 -2.02
CA LEU A 174 3.16 -12.36 -0.87
C LEU A 174 3.56 -11.55 0.37
N THR A 175 4.86 -11.44 0.66
CA THR A 175 5.35 -10.61 1.76
C THR A 175 4.92 -9.17 1.61
N LEU A 176 5.11 -8.56 0.43
CA LEU A 176 4.69 -7.19 0.17
C LEU A 176 3.17 -7.03 0.27
N LEU A 177 2.38 -7.98 -0.24
CA LEU A 177 0.92 -7.94 -0.10
C LEU A 177 0.48 -8.00 1.38
N LEU A 178 1.19 -8.77 2.22
CA LEU A 178 0.94 -8.82 3.66
C LEU A 178 1.42 -7.56 4.39
N GLU A 179 2.53 -6.97 3.96
CA GLU A 179 3.02 -5.68 4.47
C GLU A 179 2.06 -4.54 4.14
N TRP A 180 1.40 -4.58 2.97
CA TRP A 180 0.31 -3.67 2.61
C TRP A 180 -1.03 -4.06 3.22
N GLY A 181 -1.12 -5.27 3.76
CA GLY A 181 -2.29 -5.76 4.46
C GLY A 181 -2.68 -4.82 5.60
N SER A 182 -3.96 -4.54 5.71
CA SER A 182 -4.48 -3.57 6.67
C SER A 182 -4.42 -3.91 8.19
N PRO A 183 -3.93 -5.06 8.72
CA PRO A 183 -3.94 -5.31 10.17
C PRO A 183 -3.21 -4.26 11.01
N TRP A 184 -2.08 -3.72 10.54
CA TRP A 184 -1.34 -2.67 11.26
C TRP A 184 -2.06 -1.31 11.21
N ASP A 185 -2.95 -1.10 10.23
CA ASP A 185 -3.56 0.20 9.96
C ASP A 185 -5.01 0.30 10.45
N LYS A 186 -5.82 -0.74 10.22
CA LYS A 186 -7.21 -0.84 10.70
C LYS A 186 -7.30 -1.35 12.15
N ARG A 187 -6.15 -1.66 12.78
CA ARG A 187 -6.05 -2.26 14.14
C ARG A 187 -6.94 -3.49 14.32
N MET A 188 -7.17 -4.21 13.22
CA MET A 188 -7.97 -5.42 13.18
C MET A 188 -7.01 -6.59 13.32
N SER A 189 -7.27 -7.49 14.27
CA SER A 189 -6.45 -8.69 14.41
C SER A 189 -6.55 -9.55 13.14
N TRP A 190 -5.54 -10.39 12.91
CA TRP A 190 -5.57 -11.35 11.81
C TRP A 190 -6.83 -12.23 11.88
N GLU A 191 -7.20 -12.65 13.09
CA GLU A 191 -8.43 -13.41 13.35
C GLU A 191 -9.66 -12.61 12.92
N GLY A 192 -9.76 -11.33 13.31
CA GLY A 192 -10.87 -10.46 12.93
C GLY A 192 -11.00 -10.27 11.42
N LEU A 193 -9.88 -10.08 10.73
CA LEU A 193 -9.86 -9.96 9.27
C LEU A 193 -10.30 -11.27 8.58
N THR A 194 -9.87 -12.42 9.09
CA THR A 194 -10.31 -13.72 8.55
C THR A 194 -11.76 -14.06 8.90
N GLU A 195 -12.28 -13.57 10.02
CA GLU A 195 -13.66 -13.77 10.46
C GLU A 195 -14.62 -12.91 9.62
N ASP A 196 -14.26 -11.65 9.34
CA ASP A 196 -14.99 -10.79 8.40
C ASP A 196 -15.02 -11.41 7.00
N ALA A 197 -13.89 -11.92 6.50
CA ALA A 197 -13.83 -12.60 5.20
C ALA A 197 -14.68 -13.89 5.16
N LYS A 198 -14.72 -14.65 6.26
CA LYS A 198 -15.59 -15.82 6.40
C LYS A 198 -17.07 -15.43 6.45
N GLY A 199 -17.43 -14.39 7.20
CA GLY A 199 -18.79 -13.88 7.29
C GLY A 199 -19.33 -13.45 5.92
N ILE A 200 -18.52 -12.72 5.14
CA ILE A 200 -18.86 -12.34 3.75
C ILE A 200 -19.01 -13.59 2.86
N SER A 201 -18.13 -14.58 3.00
CA SER A 201 -18.25 -15.85 2.27
C SER A 201 -19.54 -16.60 2.61
N GLU A 202 -19.92 -16.64 3.89
CA GLU A 202 -21.13 -17.32 4.37
C GLU A 202 -22.40 -16.57 3.95
N GLU A 203 -22.43 -15.24 4.00
CA GLU A 203 -23.54 -14.43 3.50
C GLU A 203 -23.71 -14.57 1.98
N VAL A 204 -22.61 -14.60 1.21
CA VAL A 204 -22.65 -14.83 -0.24
C VAL A 204 -23.15 -16.23 -0.54
N GLN A 205 -22.71 -17.26 0.20
CA GLN A 205 -23.23 -18.63 0.05
C GLN A 205 -24.72 -18.70 0.37
N HIS A 206 -25.17 -18.04 1.44
CA HIS A 206 -26.57 -18.00 1.83
C HIS A 206 -27.44 -17.29 0.78
N TRP A 207 -26.97 -16.15 0.26
CA TRP A 207 -27.64 -15.41 -0.81
C TRP A 207 -27.72 -16.23 -2.11
N LEU A 208 -26.64 -16.94 -2.47
CA LEU A 208 -26.64 -17.82 -3.64
C LEU A 208 -27.61 -19.00 -3.48
N SER A 209 -27.72 -19.58 -2.28
CA SER A 209 -28.68 -20.67 -2.01
C SER A 209 -30.15 -20.22 -2.00
N ASP A 210 -30.42 -18.98 -1.62
CA ASP A 210 -31.78 -18.43 -1.59
C ASP A 210 -32.22 -17.87 -2.96
N THR A 211 -31.27 -17.41 -3.78
CA THR A 211 -31.54 -16.76 -5.07
C THR A 211 -31.59 -17.74 -6.24
N PHE A 212 -30.86 -18.85 -6.16
CA PHE A 212 -30.80 -19.88 -7.21
C PHE A 212 -31.10 -21.28 -6.63
N PRO A 213 -32.38 -21.71 -6.61
CA PRO A 213 -32.76 -23.06 -6.18
C PRO A 213 -32.39 -24.16 -7.19
#